data_AF-A0A0N9DQZ4-F1
#
_entry.id   AF-A0A0N9DQZ4-F1
#
_cell.length_a   1.000
_cell.length_b   1.000
_cell.length_c   1.000
_cell.angle_alpha   90.00
_cell.angle_beta   90.00
_cell.angle_gamma   90.00
#
_symmetry.space_group_name_H-M   'P 1'
#
loop_
_entity.id
_entity.type
_entity.pdbx_description
1 polymer ?
#
loop_
_entity_poly.entity_id
_entity_poly.type
_entity_poly.pdbx_seq_one_letter_code
_entity_poly.pdbx_strand_id
1 'polypeptide(L)' 'RPVVRGVVMNPVDHPHGGGEGKAPIGRKKPATPWGYPALGRRSRKRNKYSDNLILRRRSK' A
#
# COMPACT_ATOMS: atom_id res chain seq x y z
N ARG A 1 15.64 -12.18 5.12
CA ARG A 1 14.55 -12.60 6.03
C ARG A 1 13.25 -12.70 5.21
N PRO A 2 12.39 -13.71 5.45
CA PRO A 2 11.15 -13.89 4.69
C PRO A 2 10.10 -12.81 5.00
N VAL A 3 9.23 -12.50 4.03
CA VAL A 3 8.10 -11.55 4.18
C VAL A 3 6.78 -12.30 3.98
N VAL A 4 5.83 -12.10 4.88
CA VAL A 4 4.52 -12.75 4.85
C VAL A 4 3.50 -11.87 4.11
N ARG A 5 2.60 -12.48 3.34
CA ARG A 5 1.52 -11.76 2.64
C ARG A 5 0.41 -11.38 3.62
N GLY A 6 -0.07 -10.14 3.55
CA GLY A 6 -1.12 -9.63 4.45
C GLY A 6 -2.47 -10.34 4.37
N VAL A 7 -2.77 -11.04 3.26
CA VAL A 7 -4.00 -11.83 3.11
C VAL A 7 -4.04 -13.09 3.99
N VAL A 8 -2.87 -13.57 4.42
CA VAL A 8 -2.73 -14.79 5.22
C VAL A 8 -2.75 -14.48 6.72
N MET A 9 -2.70 -13.19 7.08
CA MET A 9 -2.65 -12.75 8.48
C MET A 9 -4.07 -12.72 9.10
N ASN A 10 -4.16 -12.46 10.40
CA ASN A 10 -5.45 -12.21 11.06
C ASN A 10 -5.95 -10.78 10.78
N PRO A 11 -7.27 -10.51 10.91
CA PRO A 11 -7.83 -9.17 10.72
C PRO A 11 -7.21 -8.06 11.58
N VAL A 12 -6.68 -8.42 12.77
CA VAL A 12 -6.00 -7.49 13.68
C VAL A 12 -4.62 -7.06 13.17
N ASP A 13 -3.93 -7.94 12.44
CA ASP A 13 -2.55 -7.74 12.00
C ASP A 13 -2.47 -7.03 10.64
N HIS A 14 -3.43 -7.32 9.76
CA HIS A 14 -3.45 -6.74 8.42
C HIS A 14 -4.87 -6.41 7.96
N PRO A 15 -5.08 -5.29 7.26
CA PRO A 15 -6.40 -4.94 6.75
C PRO A 15 -6.96 -5.85 5.64
N HIS A 16 -6.22 -6.89 5.26
CA HIS A 16 -6.64 -7.94 4.30
C HIS A 16 -6.69 -9.32 4.97
N GLY A 17 -6.40 -9.39 6.28
CA GLY A 17 -6.33 -10.63 7.00
C GLY A 17 -7.70 -11.19 7.33
N GLY A 18 -7.75 -12.49 7.59
CA GLY A 18 -8.95 -13.26 7.89
C GLY A 18 -9.78 -13.64 6.67
N GLY A 19 -10.96 -14.21 6.95
CA GLY A 19 -11.81 -14.88 5.98
C GLY A 19 -11.59 -16.40 5.96
N GLU A 20 -12.60 -17.14 5.52
CA GLU A 20 -12.54 -18.60 5.43
C GLU A 20 -11.65 -19.02 4.24
N GLY A 21 -10.70 -19.93 4.49
CA GLY A 21 -9.80 -20.44 3.47
C GLY A 21 -8.93 -19.34 2.83
N LYS A 22 -9.05 -19.17 1.51
CA LYS A 22 -8.28 -18.17 0.75
C LYS A 22 -9.16 -16.96 0.44
N ALA A 23 -9.04 -15.93 1.26
CA ALA A 23 -9.85 -14.72 1.12
C ALA A 23 -9.41 -13.82 -0.05
N PRO A 24 -10.36 -13.16 -0.76
CA PRO A 24 -10.06 -11.98 -1.57
C PRO A 24 -9.77 -10.77 -0.66
N ILE A 25 -9.25 -9.68 -1.24
CA ILE A 25 -8.89 -8.46 -0.49
C ILE A 25 -10.08 -7.82 0.26
N GLY A 26 -11.31 -7.99 -0.23
CA GLY A 26 -12.54 -7.51 0.43
C GLY A 26 -12.67 -5.99 0.54
N ARG A 27 -11.76 -5.21 -0.07
CA ARG A 27 -11.73 -3.73 -0.04
C ARG A 27 -11.61 -3.15 -1.44
N LYS A 28 -12.16 -1.94 -1.64
CA LYS A 28 -12.12 -1.22 -2.93
C LYS A 28 -10.72 -1.00 -3.48
N LYS A 29 -9.72 -0.85 -2.60
CA LYS A 29 -8.31 -0.68 -2.95
C LYS A 29 -7.44 -1.53 -2.03
N PRO A 30 -6.35 -2.13 -2.53
CA PRO A 30 -5.37 -2.77 -1.67
C PRO A 30 -4.77 -1.76 -0.68
N ALA A 31 -4.66 -2.17 0.58
CA ALA A 31 -4.12 -1.39 1.67
C ALA A 31 -2.76 -1.93 2.14
N THR A 32 -1.97 -1.03 2.70
CA THR A 32 -0.79 -1.32 3.52
C THR A 32 -1.22 -1.84 4.90
N PRO A 33 -0.31 -2.44 5.70
CA PRO A 33 -0.62 -2.86 7.07
C PRO A 33 -1.21 -1.74 7.93
N TRP A 34 -0.83 -0.48 7.65
CA TRP A 34 -1.30 0.71 8.35
C TRP A 34 -2.53 1.38 7.71
N GLY A 35 -3.18 0.73 6.74
CA GLY A 35 -4.45 1.21 6.17
C GLY A 35 -4.33 2.20 5.00
N TYR A 36 -3.14 2.70 4.65
CA TYR A 36 -2.99 3.54 3.45
C TYR A 36 -3.15 2.73 2.16
N PRO A 37 -3.65 3.31 1.06
CA PRO A 37 -3.70 2.65 -0.25
C PRO A 37 -2.30 2.27 -0.74
N ALA A 38 -2.12 1.00 -1.13
CA ALA A 38 -0.85 0.48 -1.65
C ALA A 38 -0.63 0.81 -3.13
N LEU A 39 -1.72 1.06 -3.89
CA LEU A 39 -1.67 1.34 -5.32
C LEU A 39 -2.14 2.76 -5.63
N GLY A 40 -1.45 3.40 -6.59
CA GLY A 40 -1.83 4.69 -7.18
C GLY A 40 -1.62 5.94 -6.32
N ARG A 41 -1.42 5.81 -5.00
CA ARG A 41 -1.18 6.96 -4.12
C ARG A 41 0.25 7.49 -4.29
N ARG A 42 0.39 8.74 -4.75
CA ARG A 42 1.68 9.46 -4.75
C ARG A 42 2.06 9.82 -3.31
N SER A 43 3.21 9.32 -2.84
CA SER A 43 3.71 9.57 -1.47
C SER A 43 4.68 10.74 -1.37
N ARG A 44 5.12 11.34 -2.49
CA ARG A 44 5.99 12.52 -2.48
C ARG A 44 5.26 13.70 -1.81
N LYS A 45 5.90 14.30 -0.80
CA LYS A 45 5.41 15.50 -0.12
C LYS A 45 5.23 16.64 -1.13
N ARG A 46 4.10 17.35 -1.05
CA ARG A 46 3.87 18.57 -1.83
C ARG A 46 4.80 19.68 -1.32
N ASN A 47 5.30 20.52 -2.23
CA ASN A 47 6.13 21.69 -1.92
C ASN A 47 7.45 21.31 -1.22
N LYS A 48 8.11 20.25 -1.69
CA LYS A 48 9.46 19.92 -1.21
C LYS A 48 10.45 20.90 -1.86
N TYR A 49 11.45 21.38 -1.12
CA TYR A 49 12.47 22.31 -1.64
C TYR A 49 13.09 21.88 -2.99
N SER A 50 13.28 20.57 -3.17
CA SER A 50 13.82 19.96 -4.39
C SER A 50 12.85 19.94 -5.59
N ASP A 51 11.59 20.37 -5.44
CA ASP A 51 10.60 20.33 -6.52
C ASP A 51 11.02 21.21 -7.72
N ASN A 52 11.71 22.32 -7.45
CA ASN A 52 12.25 23.23 -8.49
C ASN A 52 13.34 22.58 -9.34
N LEU A 53 14.01 21.55 -8.83
CA LEU A 53 15.10 20.86 -9.51
C LEU A 53 14.59 19.70 -10.38
N ILE A 54 13.29 19.39 -10.35
CA ILE A 54 12.72 18.24 -11.07
C ILE A 54 12.21 18.67 -12.44
N LEU A 55 12.94 18.29 -13.48
CA LEU A 55 12.57 18.56 -14.88
C LEU A 55 11.42 17.67 -15.38
N ARG A 56 11.47 16.37 -15.07
CA ARG A 56 10.45 15.39 -15.49
C ARG A 56 10.27 14.31 -14.45
N ARG A 57 9.04 13.81 -14.30
CA ARG A 57 8.77 12.62 -13.49
C ARG A 57 9.20 11.36 -14.25
N ARG A 58 9.68 10.35 -13.52
CA ARG A 58 9.99 9.03 -14.09
C ARG A 58 8.70 8.42 -14.68
N SER A 59 8.76 7.95 -15.92
CA SER A 59 7.69 7.12 -16.49
C SER A 59 7.72 5.77 -15.79
N LYS A 60 6.53 5.27 -15.47
CA LYS A 60 6.37 3.94 -14.90
C LYS A 60 6.36 2.89 -16.00
#